data_AF-A0A8T4ACT4-F1
#
_entry.id   AF-A0A8T4ACT4-F1
#
_cell.length_a   1.000
_cell.length_b   1.000
_cell.length_c   1.000
_cell.angle_alpha   90.00
_cell.angle_beta   90.00
_cell.angle_gamma   90.00
#
_symmetry.space_group_name_H-M   'P 1'
#
loop_
_entity.id
_entity.type
_entity.pdbx_description
1 polymer ?
#
loop_
_entity_poly.entity_id
_entity_poly.type
_entity_poly.pdbx_seq_one_letter_code
_entity_poly.pdbx_strand_id
1 'polypeptide(L)'
;MTVVYSKGFTLIEIMLVLVIMTVLTAMVAPNFFAATQGDVKTEARFMQKILRLASEEAQLTGKPVRCSVYSNQLVFETPAPDGTWMTIQDTEFQQDMPRPPVEIMDAQLEGDIGLGNGLDNGSIQADKVPPLARLMFWGDGSLSAGKITLGIPDSSETLTIQLHAGAGGIRVLNHDS
;
A
#
# COMPACT_ATOMS: atom_id res chain seq x y z
N MET A 1 -65.12 -16.77 -22.96
CA MET A 1 -63.70 -17.14 -22.76
C MET A 1 -62.88 -16.11 -23.52
N THR A 2 -62.38 -15.08 -22.85
CA THR A 2 -61.62 -13.99 -23.48
C THR A 2 -60.18 -14.44 -23.71
N VAL A 3 -59.79 -14.50 -24.98
CA VAL A 3 -58.42 -14.82 -25.40
C VAL A 3 -57.54 -13.61 -25.09
N VAL A 4 -56.58 -13.78 -24.20
CA VAL A 4 -55.55 -12.76 -23.92
C VAL A 4 -54.53 -12.82 -25.06
N TYR A 5 -54.47 -11.77 -25.88
CA TYR A 5 -53.42 -11.64 -26.90
C TYR A 5 -52.08 -11.31 -26.22
N SER A 6 -51.18 -12.29 -26.16
CA SER A 6 -49.78 -12.06 -25.81
C SER A 6 -49.14 -11.25 -26.94
N LYS A 7 -48.90 -9.96 -26.71
CA LYS A 7 -48.12 -9.13 -27.64
C LYS A 7 -46.67 -9.61 -27.59
N GLY A 8 -46.25 -10.35 -28.62
CA GLY A 8 -44.87 -10.77 -28.80
C GLY A 8 -43.98 -9.56 -29.10
N PHE A 9 -42.77 -9.57 -28.55
CA PHE A 9 -41.74 -8.56 -28.82
C PHE A 9 -41.42 -8.52 -30.31
N THR A 10 -41.32 -7.31 -30.85
CA THR A 10 -40.97 -7.13 -32.28
C THR A 10 -39.47 -7.31 -32.49
N LEU A 11 -39.07 -7.73 -33.68
CA LEU A 11 -37.65 -7.89 -34.02
C LEU A 11 -36.88 -6.57 -33.85
N ILE A 12 -37.51 -5.44 -34.19
CA ILE A 12 -36.92 -4.11 -34.03
C ILE A 12 -36.70 -3.75 -32.56
N GLU A 13 -37.56 -4.21 -31.65
CA GLU A 13 -37.45 -3.94 -30.22
C GLU A 13 -36.27 -4.70 -29.61
N ILE A 14 -36.08 -5.96 -29.97
CA ILE A 14 -34.90 -6.72 -29.55
C ILE A 14 -33.62 -6.10 -30.13
N MET A 15 -33.65 -5.66 -31.40
CA MET A 15 -32.50 -4.98 -32.02
C MET A 15 -32.16 -3.67 -31.29
N LEU A 16 -33.17 -2.87 -30.97
CA LEU A 16 -33.00 -1.60 -30.25
C LEU A 16 -32.44 -1.84 -28.83
N VAL A 17 -32.97 -2.83 -28.10
CA VAL A 17 -32.48 -3.17 -26.76
C VAL A 17 -31.00 -3.57 -26.81
N LEU A 18 -30.59 -4.37 -27.79
CA LEU A 18 -29.18 -4.76 -27.96
C LEU A 18 -28.29 -3.57 -28.32
N VAL A 19 -28.77 -2.63 -29.14
CA VAL A 19 -28.04 -1.39 -29.47
C VAL A 19 -27.89 -0.50 -28.24
N ILE A 20 -28.96 -0.31 -27.46
CA ILE A 20 -28.90 0.47 -26.23
C ILE A 20 -27.98 -0.21 -25.22
N MET A 21 -28.07 -1.52 -25.04
CA MET A 21 -27.18 -2.27 -24.15
C MET A 21 -25.71 -2.17 -24.56
N THR A 22 -25.40 -2.24 -25.85
CA THR A 22 -24.00 -2.10 -26.32
C THR A 22 -23.48 -0.69 -26.12
N VAL A 23 -24.27 0.35 -26.42
CA VAL A 23 -23.88 1.75 -26.20
C VAL A 23 -23.67 2.05 -24.71
N LEU A 24 -24.60 1.62 -23.85
CA LEU A 24 -24.47 1.77 -22.39
C LEU A 24 -23.24 1.03 -21.86
N THR A 25 -23.01 -0.21 -22.32
CA THR A 25 -21.83 -1.00 -21.90
C THR A 25 -20.54 -0.33 -22.34
N ALA A 26 -20.45 0.19 -23.57
CA ALA A 26 -19.27 0.89 -24.07
C ALA A 26 -18.94 2.16 -23.29
N MET A 27 -19.95 2.86 -22.76
CA MET A 27 -19.76 4.05 -21.94
C MET A 27 -19.41 3.73 -20.48
N VAL A 28 -19.98 2.67 -19.89
CA VAL A 28 -19.82 2.35 -18.47
C VAL A 28 -18.57 1.50 -18.20
N ALA A 29 -18.22 0.57 -19.11
CA ALA A 29 -17.12 -0.36 -18.88
C ALA A 29 -15.77 0.32 -18.58
N PRO A 30 -15.30 1.35 -19.33
CA PRO A 30 -14.02 1.99 -19.05
C PRO A 30 -13.94 2.60 -17.64
N ASN A 31 -15.06 3.17 -17.16
CA ASN A 31 -15.12 3.84 -15.86
C ASN A 31 -15.08 2.83 -14.70
N PHE A 32 -15.69 1.66 -14.88
CA PHE A 32 -15.66 0.58 -13.89
C PHE A 32 -14.27 -0.08 -13.80
N PHE A 33 -13.58 -0.27 -14.93
CA PHE A 33 -12.20 -0.76 -14.95
C PHE A 33 -11.20 0.26 -14.39
N ALA A 34 -11.36 1.55 -14.69
CA ALA A 34 -10.52 2.61 -14.13
C ALA A 34 -10.69 2.76 -12.61
N ALA A 35 -11.91 2.57 -12.09
CA ALA A 35 -12.17 2.61 -10.65
C ALA A 35 -11.65 1.37 -9.89
N THR A 36 -11.36 0.26 -10.58
CA THR A 36 -10.90 -1.00 -9.99
C THR A 36 -9.39 -1.20 -10.12
N GLN A 37 -8.71 -0.47 -11.01
CA GLN A 37 -7.25 -0.42 -11.01
C GLN A 37 -6.79 0.34 -9.77
N GLY A 38 -6.03 -0.32 -8.90
CA GLY A 38 -5.51 0.29 -7.67
C GLY A 38 -4.79 1.60 -7.97
N ASP A 39 -5.31 2.69 -7.43
CA ASP A 39 -4.73 4.02 -7.56
C ASP A 39 -3.50 4.12 -6.64
N VAL A 40 -2.31 4.31 -7.24
CA VAL A 40 -1.04 4.50 -6.51
C VAL A 40 -1.19 5.58 -5.45
N LYS A 41 -1.99 6.61 -5.71
CA LYS A 41 -2.24 7.75 -4.80
C LYS A 41 -3.06 7.36 -3.60
N THR A 42 -4.03 6.48 -3.78
CA THR A 42 -4.82 5.91 -2.69
C THR A 42 -3.96 4.99 -1.83
N GLU A 43 -3.14 4.16 -2.47
CA GLU A 43 -2.25 3.23 -1.79
C GLU A 43 -1.14 3.97 -1.01
N ALA A 44 -0.51 4.99 -1.60
CA ALA A 44 0.47 5.83 -0.91
C ALA A 44 -0.11 6.55 0.32
N ARG A 45 -1.37 7.03 0.22
CA ARG A 45 -2.06 7.63 1.37
C ARG A 45 -2.36 6.61 2.46
N PHE A 46 -2.76 5.39 2.10
CA PHE A 46 -2.98 4.35 3.09
C PHE A 46 -1.68 3.95 3.78
N MET A 47 -0.59 3.81 3.02
CA MET A 47 0.73 3.52 3.56
C MET A 47 1.21 4.63 4.50
N GLN A 48 1.02 5.90 4.13
CA GLN A 48 1.31 7.03 5.02
C GLN A 48 0.56 6.93 6.36
N LYS A 49 -0.72 6.51 6.34
CA LYS A 49 -1.51 6.34 7.57
C LYS A 49 -0.95 5.22 8.44
N ILE A 50 -0.58 4.08 7.86
CA ILE A 50 -0.02 2.94 8.62
C ILE A 50 1.35 3.30 9.20
N LEU A 51 2.22 3.97 8.44
CA LEU A 51 3.52 4.43 8.96
C LEU A 51 3.33 5.45 10.09
N ARG A 52 2.33 6.32 9.98
CA ARG A 52 1.98 7.26 11.04
C ARG A 52 1.42 6.54 12.27
N LEU A 53 0.59 5.52 12.08
CA LEU A 53 0.10 4.66 13.16
C LEU A 53 1.27 3.97 13.89
N ALA A 54 2.29 3.49 13.17
CA ALA A 54 3.50 2.94 13.78
C ALA A 54 4.24 3.96 14.67
N SER A 55 4.28 5.23 14.24
CA SER A 55 4.86 6.33 15.03
C SER A 55 4.03 6.66 16.26
N GLU A 56 2.69 6.65 16.13
CA GLU A 56 1.77 6.88 17.23
C GLU A 56 1.86 5.72 18.26
N GLU A 57 1.91 4.48 17.79
CA GLU A 57 2.09 3.28 18.63
C GLU A 57 3.42 3.31 19.40
N ALA A 58 4.51 3.71 18.74
CA ALA A 58 5.80 3.85 19.40
C ALA A 58 5.76 4.90 20.52
N GLN A 59 5.10 6.03 20.29
CA GLN A 59 4.92 7.11 21.28
C GLN A 59 4.01 6.69 22.44
N LEU A 60 2.92 5.98 22.13
CA LEU A 60 1.96 5.50 23.12
C LEU A 60 2.57 4.45 24.06
N THR A 61 3.32 3.50 23.49
CA THR A 61 3.92 2.40 24.27
C THR A 61 5.29 2.74 24.85
N GLY A 62 5.95 3.77 24.32
CA GLY A 62 7.36 4.09 24.61
C GLY A 62 8.35 3.07 24.04
N LYS A 63 7.87 2.06 23.29
CA LYS A 63 8.71 1.03 22.68
C LYS A 63 8.98 1.39 21.22
N PRO A 64 10.20 1.19 20.70
CA PRO A 64 10.45 1.41 19.29
C PRO A 64 9.66 0.42 18.42
N VAL A 65 9.17 0.90 17.28
CA VAL A 65 8.55 0.08 16.24
C VAL A 65 9.48 0.03 15.04
N ARG A 66 9.79 -1.17 14.57
CA ARG A 66 10.58 -1.42 13.37
C ARG A 66 9.64 -1.76 12.22
N CYS A 67 9.76 -1.06 11.10
CA CYS A 67 9.06 -1.36 9.85
C CYS A 67 10.05 -1.90 8.83
N SER A 68 9.91 -3.18 8.48
CA SER A 68 10.65 -3.82 7.40
C SER A 68 9.84 -3.72 6.11
N VAL A 69 10.40 -3.02 5.13
CA VAL A 69 9.78 -2.74 3.84
C VAL A 69 10.19 -3.82 2.83
N TYR A 70 9.24 -4.57 2.29
CA TYR A 70 9.44 -5.52 1.19
C TYR A 70 8.77 -5.00 -0.08
N SER A 71 9.02 -5.62 -1.24
CA SER A 71 8.36 -5.21 -2.48
C SER A 71 6.82 -5.31 -2.43
N ASN A 72 6.31 -6.29 -1.66
CA ASN A 72 4.90 -6.65 -1.64
C ASN A 72 4.22 -6.55 -0.27
N GLN A 73 4.96 -6.19 0.79
CA GLN A 73 4.41 -6.08 2.14
C GLN A 73 5.22 -5.14 3.04
N LEU A 74 4.57 -4.61 4.07
CA LEU A 74 5.23 -3.99 5.22
C LEU A 74 5.08 -4.91 6.43
N VAL A 75 6.17 -5.14 7.16
CA VAL A 75 6.15 -5.93 8.40
C VAL A 75 6.54 -5.04 9.56
N PHE A 76 5.69 -4.98 10.58
CA PHE A 76 5.91 -4.17 11.79
C PHE A 76 6.27 -5.04 12.97
N GLU A 77 7.32 -4.66 13.70
CA GLU A 77 7.85 -5.41 14.83
C GLU A 77 8.13 -4.49 16.01
N THR A 78 7.99 -5.00 17.23
CA THR A 78 8.30 -4.30 18.48
C THR A 78 9.14 -5.20 19.39
N PRO A 79 10.04 -4.66 20.23
CA PRO A 79 10.81 -5.50 21.14
C PRO A 79 9.92 -6.05 22.26
N ALA A 80 10.00 -7.37 22.42
CA ALA A 80 9.46 -8.08 23.57
C ALA A 80 10.26 -7.76 24.85
N PRO A 81 9.75 -8.11 26.04
CA PRO A 81 10.45 -7.87 27.30
C PRO A 81 11.84 -8.55 27.40
N ASP A 82 12.06 -9.62 26.63
CA ASP A 82 13.34 -10.33 26.52
C ASP A 82 14.31 -9.68 25.50
N GLY A 83 13.87 -8.62 24.81
CA GLY A 83 14.62 -7.93 23.77
C GLY A 83 14.46 -8.53 22.37
N THR A 84 13.71 -9.61 22.21
CA THR A 84 13.46 -10.23 20.90
C THR A 84 12.46 -9.39 20.09
N TRP A 85 12.74 -9.16 18.81
CA TRP A 85 11.77 -8.51 17.92
C TRP A 85 10.61 -9.45 17.62
N MET A 86 9.39 -9.02 17.92
CA MET A 86 8.17 -9.76 17.61
C MET A 86 7.27 -8.94 16.70
N THR A 87 6.65 -9.60 15.72
CA THR A 87 5.67 -8.97 14.84
C THR A 87 4.46 -8.47 15.63
N ILE A 88 4.05 -7.24 15.37
CA ILE A 88 2.83 -6.67 15.96
C ILE A 88 1.62 -7.43 15.40
N GLN A 89 0.77 -7.93 16.30
CA GLN A 89 -0.35 -8.80 15.92
C GLN A 89 -1.66 -8.04 15.68
N ASP A 90 -1.68 -6.73 15.85
CA ASP A 90 -2.91 -5.95 15.67
C ASP A 90 -3.30 -5.92 14.19
N THR A 91 -4.61 -6.02 13.94
CA THR A 91 -5.20 -6.09 12.59
C THR A 91 -4.81 -4.90 11.71
N GLU A 92 -4.53 -3.74 12.30
CA GLU A 92 -4.13 -2.53 11.58
C GLU A 92 -2.73 -2.67 10.96
N PHE A 93 -1.83 -3.48 11.55
CA PHE A 93 -0.47 -3.72 11.06
C PHE A 93 -0.32 -4.96 10.18
N GLN A 94 -1.36 -5.81 10.11
CA GLN A 94 -1.38 -7.01 9.26
C GLN A 94 -2.08 -6.79 7.92
N GLN A 95 -2.17 -5.54 7.47
CA GLN A 95 -2.80 -5.21 6.19
C GLN A 95 -1.91 -5.66 5.03
N ASP A 96 -2.46 -6.44 4.10
CA ASP A 96 -1.81 -6.76 2.83
C ASP A 96 -1.67 -5.47 2.00
N MET A 97 -0.46 -4.92 1.97
CA MET A 97 -0.13 -3.67 1.30
C MET A 97 1.31 -3.70 0.75
N PRO A 98 1.55 -3.24 -0.49
CA PRO A 98 0.57 -2.61 -1.37
C PRO A 98 -0.38 -3.61 -2.04
N ARG A 99 -1.61 -3.17 -2.31
CA ARG A 99 -2.58 -3.99 -3.04
C ARG A 99 -2.27 -3.98 -4.54
N PRO A 100 -2.30 -5.15 -5.22
CA PRO A 100 -2.13 -5.22 -6.66
C PRO A 100 -3.13 -4.30 -7.40
N PRO A 101 -2.70 -3.62 -8.47
CA PRO A 101 -1.43 -3.78 -9.17
C PRO A 101 -0.29 -2.87 -8.65
N VAL A 102 -0.45 -2.21 -7.50
CA VAL A 102 0.59 -1.33 -6.95
C VAL A 102 1.65 -2.16 -6.25
N GLU A 103 2.92 -1.82 -6.46
CA GLU A 103 4.09 -2.46 -5.84
C GLU A 103 5.05 -1.42 -5.27
N ILE A 104 5.87 -1.83 -4.29
CA ILE A 104 6.99 -1.02 -3.81
C ILE A 104 8.17 -1.26 -4.75
N MET A 105 8.50 -0.25 -5.53
CA MET A 105 9.54 -0.27 -6.56
C MET A 105 10.94 -0.09 -5.95
N ASP A 106 11.03 0.72 -4.91
CA ASP A 106 12.29 1.05 -4.23
C ASP A 106 12.01 1.51 -2.80
N ALA A 107 12.94 1.26 -1.88
CA ALA A 107 12.91 1.83 -0.55
C ALA A 107 14.33 2.05 -0.04
N GLN A 108 14.59 3.21 0.55
CA GLN A 108 15.92 3.60 1.00
C GLN A 108 15.85 4.29 2.36
N LEU A 109 16.82 3.99 3.22
CA LEU A 109 17.05 4.71 4.47
C LEU A 109 18.00 5.90 4.17
N GLU A 110 17.62 7.09 4.59
CA GLU A 110 18.44 8.29 4.40
C GLU A 110 19.58 8.31 5.43
N GLY A 111 20.80 8.53 4.95
CA GLY A 111 22.01 8.39 5.77
C GLY A 111 22.55 6.96 5.83
N ASP A 112 21.98 5.99 5.10
CA ASP A 112 22.61 4.69 4.90
C ASP A 112 23.86 4.85 4.03
N ILE A 113 25.00 4.94 4.70
CA ILE A 113 26.32 4.80 4.09
C ILE A 113 26.63 3.32 3.87
N GLY A 114 25.65 2.45 3.55
CA GLY A 114 25.88 1.01 3.36
C GLY A 114 26.60 0.32 4.54
N LEU A 115 26.47 0.86 5.76
CA LEU A 115 27.15 0.39 6.98
C LEU A 115 26.10 0.01 8.02
N GLY A 116 25.28 -1.00 7.71
CA GLY A 116 24.17 -1.40 8.57
C GLY A 116 23.72 -2.86 8.46
N ASN A 117 24.50 -3.75 7.85
CA ASN A 117 24.24 -5.20 7.88
C ASN A 117 24.71 -5.90 9.18
N GLY A 118 25.00 -5.13 10.25
CA GLY A 118 25.79 -5.62 11.39
C GLY A 118 25.26 -5.27 12.79
N LEU A 119 23.96 -4.99 12.97
CA LEU A 119 23.35 -4.85 14.30
C LEU A 119 22.11 -5.75 14.51
N ASP A 120 21.89 -6.71 13.61
CA ASP A 120 20.93 -7.79 13.85
C ASP A 120 21.68 -8.95 14.52
N ASN A 121 21.64 -9.01 15.85
CA ASN A 121 22.05 -10.18 16.62
C ASN A 121 20.90 -11.20 16.70
N GLY A 122 20.04 -11.24 15.67
CA GLY A 122 19.12 -12.32 15.36
C GLY A 122 19.61 -13.01 14.09
N SER A 123 19.82 -14.32 14.17
CA SER A 123 20.24 -15.19 13.08
C SER A 123 19.78 -14.73 11.69
N ILE A 124 20.74 -14.36 10.82
CA ILE A 124 20.49 -14.24 9.38
C ILE A 124 20.00 -15.61 8.89
N GLN A 125 18.69 -15.83 8.87
CA GLN A 125 18.09 -16.94 8.16
C GLN A 125 18.23 -16.63 6.68
N ALA A 126 19.23 -17.23 6.04
CA ALA A 126 19.60 -17.07 4.63
C ALA A 126 18.51 -17.47 3.61
N ASP A 127 17.30 -17.77 4.09
CA ASP A 127 16.14 -18.21 3.31
C ASP A 127 15.03 -17.14 3.22
N LYS A 128 15.15 -16.01 3.94
CA LYS A 128 14.23 -14.87 3.81
C LYS A 128 14.83 -13.81 2.90
N VAL A 129 14.08 -13.43 1.86
CA VAL A 129 14.38 -12.27 1.02
C VAL A 129 14.64 -11.07 1.94
N PRO A 130 15.78 -10.35 1.81
CA PRO A 130 16.06 -9.21 2.66
C PRO A 130 15.06 -8.08 2.38
N PRO A 131 14.64 -7.29 3.39
CA PRO A 131 13.83 -6.12 3.16
C PRO A 131 14.61 -5.06 2.35
N LEU A 132 13.88 -4.30 1.54
CA LEU A 132 14.40 -3.17 0.77
C LEU A 132 14.94 -2.07 1.71
N ALA A 133 14.22 -1.81 2.80
CA ALA A 133 14.64 -0.88 3.84
C ALA A 133 14.10 -1.32 5.21
N ARG A 134 14.78 -0.92 6.28
CA ARG A 134 14.29 -1.02 7.65
C ARG A 134 14.19 0.37 8.25
N LEU A 135 12.97 0.81 8.52
CA LEU A 135 12.66 2.11 9.11
C LEU A 135 12.37 1.92 10.60
N MET A 136 12.82 2.86 11.43
CA MET A 136 12.60 2.84 12.87
C MET A 136 11.72 4.02 13.28
N PHE A 137 10.80 3.76 14.21
CA PHE A 137 9.97 4.74 14.88
C PHE A 137 10.25 4.65 16.38
N TRP A 138 10.58 5.76 17.00
CA TRP A 138 10.93 5.81 18.43
C TRP A 138 9.83 6.47 19.25
N GLY A 139 9.78 6.12 20.54
CA GLY A 139 8.74 6.61 21.45
C GLY A 139 8.83 8.09 21.82
N ASP A 140 9.90 8.77 21.45
CA ASP A 140 10.04 10.23 21.55
C ASP A 140 9.42 10.97 20.34
N GLY A 141 8.84 10.22 19.38
CA GLY A 141 8.27 10.77 18.15
C GLY A 141 9.31 10.99 17.04
N SER A 142 10.57 10.65 17.27
CA SER A 142 11.56 10.61 16.20
C SER A 142 11.36 9.38 15.31
N LEU A 143 11.81 9.47 14.05
CA LEU A 143 11.73 8.39 13.08
C LEU A 143 12.89 8.43 12.10
N SER A 144 13.20 7.28 11.51
CA SER A 144 14.22 7.13 10.47
C SER A 144 13.88 7.96 9.25
N ALA A 145 14.81 8.80 8.80
CA ALA A 145 14.68 9.46 7.51
C ALA A 145 14.84 8.44 6.37
N GLY A 146 14.13 8.61 5.26
CA GLY A 146 14.12 7.64 4.17
C GLY A 146 13.07 7.94 3.11
N LYS A 147 12.98 7.07 2.12
CA LYS A 147 11.98 7.14 1.06
C LYS A 147 11.46 5.76 0.69
N ILE A 148 10.18 5.67 0.33
CA ILE A 148 9.54 4.49 -0.24
C ILE A 148 8.88 4.92 -1.53
N THR A 149 9.21 4.27 -2.64
CA THR A 149 8.65 4.58 -3.96
C THR A 149 7.66 3.49 -4.35
N LEU A 150 6.42 3.90 -4.63
CA LEU A 150 5.31 3.08 -5.08
C LEU A 150 5.07 3.32 -6.57
N GLY A 151 4.66 2.29 -7.29
CA GLY A 151 4.27 2.40 -8.69
C GLY A 151 3.48 1.19 -9.16
N ILE A 152 2.93 1.27 -10.36
CA ILE A 152 2.34 0.13 -11.05
C ILE A 152 3.36 -0.35 -12.09
N PRO A 153 3.70 -1.66 -12.13
CA PRO A 153 4.54 -2.20 -13.20
C PRO A 153 3.97 -1.82 -14.57
N ASP A 154 4.84 -1.40 -15.49
CA ASP A 154 4.49 -0.88 -16.83
C ASP A 154 3.74 0.49 -16.87
N SER A 155 3.57 1.17 -15.73
CA SER A 155 3.11 2.56 -15.67
C SER A 155 4.26 3.51 -15.35
N SER A 156 4.24 4.73 -15.90
CA SER A 156 5.15 5.81 -15.49
C SER A 156 4.69 6.50 -14.20
N GLU A 157 3.49 6.22 -13.73
CA GLU A 157 2.96 6.81 -12.50
C GLU A 157 3.64 6.21 -11.27
N THR A 158 4.40 7.05 -10.57
CA THR A 158 5.06 6.68 -9.32
C THR A 158 4.83 7.74 -8.26
N LEU A 159 4.78 7.29 -7.00
CA LEU A 159 4.63 8.14 -5.83
C LEU A 159 5.68 7.81 -4.79
N THR A 160 6.27 8.84 -4.22
CA THR A 160 7.30 8.68 -3.20
C THR A 160 6.76 9.10 -1.85
N ILE A 161 6.83 8.22 -0.86
CA ILE A 161 6.62 8.55 0.54
C ILE A 161 7.99 8.89 1.12
N GLN A 162 8.17 10.13 1.52
CA GLN A 162 9.38 10.59 2.19
C GLN A 162 9.17 10.62 3.70
N LEU A 163 10.11 10.04 4.42
CA LEU A 163 10.22 10.07 5.86
C LEU A 163 11.36 11.02 6.24
N HIS A 164 11.08 11.97 7.12
CA HIS A 164 12.03 12.94 7.65
C HIS A 164 12.13 12.78 9.16
N ALA A 165 13.31 12.98 9.71
CA ALA A 165 13.47 13.03 11.16
C ALA A 165 12.71 14.25 11.74
N GLY A 166 11.83 14.02 12.71
CA GLY A 166 11.12 15.07 13.47
C GLY A 166 9.60 15.03 13.37
N ALA A 167 8.93 15.99 14.05
CA ALA A 167 7.48 16.05 14.15
C ALA A 167 6.82 16.26 12.77
N GLY A 168 5.94 15.33 12.36
CA GLY A 168 5.24 15.40 11.07
C GLY A 168 6.07 14.92 9.86
N GLY A 169 7.09 14.08 10.10
CA GLY A 169 8.09 13.67 9.12
C GLY A 169 7.62 12.82 7.94
N ILE A 170 6.39 12.30 7.92
CA ILE A 170 5.93 11.37 6.86
C ILE A 170 5.08 12.12 5.83
N ARG A 171 5.58 12.25 4.60
CA ARG A 171 4.93 13.01 3.52
C ARG A 171 4.84 12.20 2.24
N VAL A 172 3.72 12.34 1.52
CA VAL A 172 3.57 11.80 0.16
C VAL A 172 3.94 12.90 -0.83
N LEU A 173 4.88 12.60 -1.72
CA LEU A 173 5.33 13.47 -2.80
C LEU A 173 4.93 12.86 -4.13
N ASN A 174 4.27 13.66 -4.97
CA ASN A 174 4.06 13.33 -6.36
C ASN A 174 5.36 13.56 -7.13
N HIS A 175 5.75 12.61 -7.97
CA HIS A 175 6.71 12.88 -9.02
C HIS A 175 5.93 13.52 -10.18
N ASP A 176 5.68 14.83 -10.08
CA ASP A 176 5.21 15.58 -11.25
C ASP A 176 6.36 15.65 -12.26
N SER A 177 6.12 15.10 -13.44
CA SER A 177 7.05 15.08 -14.59
C SER A 177 7.33 16.48 -15.13
#